data_AF-A0A7V8EJ12-F1
#
_entry.id   AF-A0A7V8EJ12-F1
#
_cell.length_a   1.000
_cell.length_b   1.000
_cell.length_c   1.000
_cell.angle_alpha   90.00
_cell.angle_beta   90.00
_cell.angle_gamma   90.00
#
_symmetry.space_group_name_H-M   'P 1'
#
loop_
_entity.id
_entity.type
_entity.pdbx_description
1 polymer ?
#
loop_
_entity_poly.entity_id
_entity_poly.type
_entity_poly.pdbx_seq_one_letter_code
_entity_poly.pdbx_strand_id
1 'polypeptide(L)'
;MTDINFEKLYSDATAQVIKGGVSAELIPSLAEMKHDILEGEQCEQIPSPSFEDFYDWWNHYSIMHQLENGYSADDLIPVLRVAYDALVASGELCTRTTI
;
A
#
# COMPACT_ATOMS: atom_id res chain seq x y z
N MET A 1 -22.50 -6.89 -7.89
CA MET A 1 -21.12 -6.62 -7.45
C MET A 1 -21.13 -6.73 -5.94
N THR A 2 -20.32 -7.63 -5.37
CA THR A 2 -20.11 -7.63 -3.92
C THR A 2 -19.31 -6.37 -3.62
N ASP A 3 -19.87 -5.41 -2.88
CA ASP A 3 -19.12 -4.25 -2.41
C ASP A 3 -17.98 -4.78 -1.52
N ILE A 4 -16.75 -4.76 -2.04
CA ILE A 4 -15.58 -5.14 -1.27
C ILE A 4 -15.37 -4.04 -0.22
N ASN A 5 -15.46 -4.42 1.06
CA ASN A 5 -15.20 -3.49 2.15
C ASN A 5 -13.70 -3.45 2.44
N PHE A 6 -12.99 -2.58 1.72
CA PHE A 6 -11.54 -2.39 1.88
C PHE A 6 -11.15 -1.86 3.26
N GLU A 7 -12.00 -1.05 3.92
CA GLU A 7 -11.74 -0.58 5.30
C GLU A 7 -11.67 -1.75 6.29
N LYS A 8 -12.58 -2.72 6.15
CA LYS A 8 -12.54 -3.93 6.97
C LYS A 8 -11.29 -4.77 6.68
N LEU A 9 -10.99 -4.99 5.40
CA LEU A 9 -9.80 -5.76 5.01
C LEU A 9 -8.51 -5.08 5.49
N TYR A 10 -8.46 -3.75 5.44
CA TYR A 10 -7.31 -2.98 5.90
C TYR A 10 -7.18 -3.07 7.42
N SER A 11 -8.28 -2.96 8.17
CA SER A 11 -8.28 -3.17 9.62
C SER A 11 -7.79 -4.57 10.02
N ASP A 12 -8.22 -5.61 9.29
CA ASP A 12 -7.77 -6.99 9.51
C ASP A 12 -6.27 -7.15 9.16
N ALA A 13 -5.78 -6.44 8.15
CA ALA A 13 -4.36 -6.40 7.79
C ALA A 13 -3.51 -5.64 8.82
N THR A 14 -3.98 -4.47 9.30
CA THR A 14 -3.34 -3.70 10.38
C THR A 14 -3.18 -4.56 11.62
N ALA A 15 -4.20 -5.34 12.00
CA ALA A 15 -4.10 -6.25 13.14
C ALA A 15 -3.01 -7.32 12.96
N GLN A 16 -2.78 -7.80 11.73
CA GLN A 16 -1.71 -8.75 11.43
C GLN A 16 -0.33 -8.10 11.52
N VAL A 17 -0.18 -6.90 10.98
CA VAL A 17 1.06 -6.11 11.02
C VAL A 17 1.45 -5.78 12.47
N ILE A 18 0.48 -5.37 13.29
CA ILE A 18 0.69 -5.13 14.73
C ILE A 18 1.13 -6.41 15.45
N LYS A 19 0.49 -7.55 15.15
CA LYS A 19 0.89 -8.84 15.71
C LYS A 19 2.30 -9.26 15.28
N GLY A 20 2.76 -8.77 14.12
CA GLY A 20 4.12 -8.95 13.60
C GLY A 20 5.18 -8.09 14.31
N GLY A 21 4.77 -7.10 15.12
CA GLY A 21 5.68 -6.28 15.94
C GLY A 21 5.80 -4.83 15.52
N VAL A 22 5.08 -4.38 14.49
CA VAL A 22 5.03 -2.97 14.10
C VAL A 22 4.10 -2.21 15.04
N SER A 23 4.53 -1.05 15.54
CA SER A 23 3.69 -0.18 16.37
C SER A 23 2.50 0.35 15.57
N ALA A 24 1.31 0.33 16.17
CA ALA A 24 0.08 0.80 15.51
C ALA A 24 0.16 2.28 15.04
N GLU A 25 0.93 3.11 15.75
CA GLU A 25 1.19 4.51 15.40
C GLU A 25 2.01 4.73 14.12
N LEU A 26 2.70 3.69 13.65
CA LEU A 26 3.50 3.71 12.42
C LEU A 26 2.70 3.21 11.21
N ILE A 27 1.47 2.72 11.43
CA ILE A 27 0.61 2.20 10.37
C ILE A 27 -0.40 3.29 10.01
N PRO A 28 -0.30 3.92 8.83
CA PRO A 28 -1.25 4.93 8.42
C PRO A 28 -2.64 4.33 8.20
N SER A 29 -3.68 5.16 8.20
CA SER A 29 -5.01 4.75 7.77
C SER A 29 -5.03 4.34 6.29
N LEU A 30 -6.08 3.64 5.87
CA LEU A 30 -6.24 3.29 4.45
C LEU A 30 -6.22 4.54 3.55
N ALA A 31 -6.89 5.61 3.97
CA ALA A 31 -6.94 6.86 3.21
C ALA A 31 -5.57 7.52 3.07
N GLU A 32 -4.80 7.57 4.15
CA GLU A 32 -3.42 8.09 4.14
C GLU A 32 -2.50 7.22 3.29
N MET A 33 -2.55 5.89 3.45
CA MET A 33 -1.74 4.98 2.64
C MET A 33 -2.03 5.12 1.13
N LYS A 34 -3.32 5.23 0.77
CA LYS A 34 -3.72 5.49 -0.63
C LYS A 34 -3.18 6.82 -1.14
N HIS A 35 -3.23 7.86 -0.30
CA HIS A 35 -2.72 9.17 -0.66
C HIS A 35 -1.21 9.14 -0.92
N ASP A 36 -0.44 8.54 -0.01
CA ASP A 36 1.02 8.42 -0.12
C ASP A 36 1.43 7.65 -1.39
N ILE A 37 0.71 6.58 -1.73
CA ILE A 37 0.92 5.82 -2.97
C ILE A 37 0.68 6.71 -4.20
N LEU A 38 -0.41 7.47 -4.23
CA LEU A 38 -0.75 8.35 -5.37
C LEU A 38 0.18 9.56 -5.49
N GLU A 39 0.69 10.11 -4.38
CA GLU A 39 1.72 11.15 -4.43
C GLU A 39 3.01 10.64 -5.06
N GLY A 40 3.41 9.41 -4.71
CA GLY A 40 4.53 8.74 -5.36
C GLY A 40 4.31 8.53 -6.86
N GLU A 41 3.10 8.17 -7.29
CA GLU A 41 2.72 8.01 -8.71
C GLU A 41 2.86 9.31 -9.52
N GLN A 42 2.57 10.46 -8.91
CA GLN A 42 2.73 11.75 -9.58
C GLN A 42 4.20 12.12 -9.78
N CYS A 43 5.08 11.61 -8.92
CA CYS A 43 6.51 11.87 -8.99
C CYS A 43 7.22 10.89 -9.93
N GLU A 44 6.78 9.63 -9.97
CA GLU A 44 7.32 8.56 -10.79
C GLU A 44 6.19 7.68 -11.32
N GLN A 45 6.22 7.27 -12.59
CA GLN A 45 5.25 6.29 -13.07
C GLN A 45 5.38 4.99 -12.27
N ILE A 46 4.37 4.65 -11.46
CA ILE A 46 4.31 3.34 -10.81
C ILE A 46 4.21 2.30 -11.92
N PRO A 47 5.18 1.37 -12.04
CA PRO A 47 5.00 0.19 -12.86
C PRO A 47 3.92 -0.67 -12.19
N SER A 48 2.66 -0.50 -12.58
CA SER A 48 1.52 -1.08 -11.86
C SER A 48 0.74 -2.20 -12.60
N PRO A 49 1.35 -3.12 -13.36
CA PRO A 49 0.59 -4.27 -13.87
C PRO A 49 0.36 -5.34 -12.79
N SER A 50 1.18 -5.43 -11.75
CA SER A 50 1.02 -6.37 -10.62
C SER A 50 1.39 -5.74 -9.27
N PHE A 51 1.06 -6.45 -8.18
CA PHE A 51 1.43 -6.03 -6.83
C PHE A 51 2.95 -6.12 -6.59
N GLU A 52 3.64 -7.09 -7.20
CA GLU A 52 5.10 -7.24 -7.06
C GLU A 52 5.83 -6.03 -7.64
N ASP A 53 5.46 -5.59 -8.84
CA ASP A 53 6.06 -4.41 -9.47
C ASP A 53 5.78 -3.12 -8.65
N PHE A 54 4.57 -2.99 -8.11
CA PHE A 54 4.22 -1.93 -7.17
C PHE A 54 5.06 -2.00 -5.88
N TYR A 55 5.24 -3.19 -5.31
CA TYR A 55 5.94 -3.38 -4.06
C TYR A 55 7.43 -3.04 -4.20
N ASP A 56 8.07 -3.48 -5.27
CA ASP A 56 9.48 -3.16 -5.54
C ASP A 56 9.69 -1.65 -5.66
N TRP A 57 8.78 -0.96 -6.35
CA TRP A 57 8.77 0.51 -6.41
C TRP A 57 8.56 1.14 -5.03
N TRP A 58 7.53 0.72 -4.30
CA TRP A 58 7.21 1.29 -2.98
C TRP A 58 8.36 1.12 -1.99
N ASN A 59 8.97 -0.07 -1.98
CA ASN A 59 10.11 -0.36 -1.12
C ASN A 59 11.30 0.55 -1.43
N HIS A 60 11.54 0.85 -2.72
CA HIS A 60 12.56 1.81 -3.13
C HIS A 60 12.20 3.24 -2.73
N TYR A 61 10.97 3.68 -3.03
CA TYR A 61 10.47 5.02 -2.79
C TYR A 61 10.46 5.39 -1.30
N SER A 62 10.03 4.46 -0.45
CA SER A 62 9.87 4.68 1.00
C SER A 62 11.13 4.37 1.82
N ILE A 63 12.26 4.03 1.19
CA ILE A 63 13.45 3.51 1.90
C ILE A 63 13.99 4.44 2.99
N MET A 64 13.95 5.76 2.77
CA MET A 64 14.41 6.73 3.76
C MET A 64 13.48 6.78 4.98
N HIS A 65 12.17 6.75 4.72
CA HIS A 65 11.15 6.77 5.76
C HIS A 65 11.16 5.47 6.59
N GLN A 66 11.41 4.33 5.94
CA GLN A 66 11.64 3.03 6.60
C GLN A 66 12.82 3.11 7.58
N LEU A 67 13.97 3.64 7.14
CA LEU A 67 15.17 3.78 7.97
C LEU A 67 14.96 4.71 9.17
N GLU A 68 14.24 5.83 8.98
CA GLU A 68 13.94 6.80 10.04
C GLU A 68 13.04 6.24 11.13
N ASN A 69 12.09 5.37 10.76
CA ASN A 69 11.07 4.86 11.67
C ASN A 69 11.32 3.43 12.15
N GLY A 70 12.40 2.78 11.69
CA GLY A 70 12.84 1.47 12.17
C GLY A 70 11.92 0.31 11.79
N TYR A 71 11.22 0.43 10.66
CA TYR A 71 10.43 -0.65 10.06
C TYR A 71 10.85 -0.88 8.61
N SER A 72 10.51 -2.04 8.05
CA SER A 72 10.71 -2.35 6.63
C SER A 72 9.40 -2.35 5.86
N ALA A 73 9.45 -2.16 4.54
CA ALA A 73 8.27 -2.35 3.69
C ALA A 73 7.71 -3.78 3.77
N ASP A 74 8.57 -4.78 4.05
CA ASP A 74 8.15 -6.18 4.23
C ASP A 74 7.17 -6.33 5.38
N ASP A 75 7.39 -5.57 6.47
CA ASP A 75 6.52 -5.58 7.64
C ASP A 75 5.12 -5.03 7.33
N LEU A 76 5.00 -4.18 6.31
CA LEU A 76 3.77 -3.52 5.90
C LEU A 76 3.07 -4.20 4.70
N ILE A 77 3.61 -5.28 4.14
CA ILE A 77 3.01 -5.98 2.98
C ILE A 77 1.49 -6.20 3.12
N PRO A 78 0.94 -6.67 4.27
CA PRO A 78 -0.50 -6.90 4.38
C PRO A 78 -1.34 -5.63 4.16
N VAL A 79 -0.93 -4.49 4.71
CA VAL A 79 -1.67 -3.23 4.58
C VAL A 79 -1.45 -2.59 3.20
N LEU A 80 -0.23 -2.70 2.65
CA LEU A 80 0.11 -2.26 1.30
C LEU A 80 -0.70 -3.01 0.24
N ARG A 81 -0.90 -4.33 0.42
CA ARG A 81 -1.71 -5.14 -0.50
C ARG A 81 -3.15 -4.68 -0.56
N VAL A 82 -3.75 -4.40 0.59
CA VAL A 82 -5.14 -3.93 0.64
C VAL A 82 -5.27 -2.53 0.03
N ALA A 83 -4.33 -1.63 0.31
CA ALA A 83 -4.33 -0.29 -0.28
C ALA A 83 -4.16 -0.32 -1.81
N TYR A 84 -3.26 -1.16 -2.31
CA TYR A 84 -3.09 -1.41 -3.75
C TYR A 84 -4.38 -1.95 -4.38
N ASP A 85 -4.95 -3.02 -3.82
CA ASP A 85 -6.18 -3.63 -4.36
C ASP A 85 -7.35 -2.62 -4.35
N ALA A 86 -7.43 -1.75 -3.34
CA ALA A 86 -8.44 -0.70 -3.25
C ALA A 86 -8.29 0.35 -4.36
N LEU A 87 -7.05 0.78 -4.65
CA LEU A 87 -6.75 1.73 -5.72
C LEU A 87 -6.94 1.14 -7.12
N VAL A 88 -6.62 -0.15 -7.31
CA VAL A 88 -6.90 -0.86 -8.57
C VAL A 88 -8.41 -0.97 -8.79
N ALA A 89 -9.17 -1.35 -7.76
CA ALA A 89 -10.62 -1.50 -7.86
C ALA A 89 -11.35 -0.17 -8.13
N SER A 90 -10.81 0.96 -7.65
CA SER A 90 -11.35 2.29 -7.92
C SER A 90 -10.88 2.89 -9.25
N GLY A 91 -9.89 2.29 -9.91
CA GLY A 91 -9.27 2.82 -11.12
C GLY A 91 -8.40 4.06 -10.88
N GLU A 92 -8.00 4.30 -9.63
CA GLU A 92 -7.14 5.42 -9.25
C GLU A 92 -5.66 5.13 -9.56
N LEU A 93 -5.25 3.86 -9.59
CA LEU A 93 -3.93 3.45 -10.09
C LEU A 93 -3.98 3.23 -11.61
N CYS A 94 -3.00 3.78 -12.34
CA CYS A 94 -2.82 3.58 -13.77
C CYS A 94 -2.40 2.14 -14.13
N THR A 95 -3.24 1.14 -13.86
CA THR A 95 -3.01 -0.21 -14.35
C THR A 95 -3.12 -0.18 -15.88
N ARG A 96 -2.09 -0.63 -16.61
CA ARG A 96 -2.15 -0.73 -18.07
C ARG A 96 -3.24 -1.74 -18.43
N THR A 97 -4.47 -1.26 -18.64
CA THR A 97 -5.53 -2.04 -19.25
C THR A 97 -5.15 -2.22 -20.72
N THR A 98 -4.56 -3.37 -21.04
CA THR A 98 -4.39 -3.80 -22.44
C THR A 98 -5.78 -3.83 -23.08
N ILE A 99 -6.04 -2.91 -24.01
CA ILE A 99 -7.21 -2.91 -24.90
C ILE A 99 -6.96 -3.90 -26.03
#